data_AF-A0AAD3RIQ8-F1
#
_entry.id   AF-A0AAD3RIQ8-F1
#
_cell.length_a   1.000
_cell.length_b   1.000
_cell.length_c   1.000
_cell.angle_alpha   90.00
_cell.angle_beta   90.00
_cell.angle_gamma   90.00
#
_symmetry.space_group_name_H-M   'P 1'
#
loop_
_entity.id
_entity.type
_entity.pdbx_description
1 polymer ?
#
loop_
_entity_poly.entity_id
_entity_poly.type
_entity_poly.pdbx_seq_one_letter_code
_entity_poly.pdbx_strand_id
1 'polypeptide(L)'
;KLKEKAKKKKPKLFNKFDKTIKAEIDAAEKLRKKGKEEEALRAFETLVQQYPQRPRARYGKAQAEDDMAEKMRSNDMLQRAINTYREAAELPDVTPDLLKATLKRRAERQQFLGRMRGSLATLERLVQLFPDDISLKNDLGVAHLLLGDNKGAKKVYEEVLAVSPGNGFAKVHYGFILKSENKIAESIPYLREGLESGEPGTDDGRFYFHLGDALQRVGDNSAYDWYELGHKRGHFASVWQRSLYNVNGLKAQPWWTPKETGYTDLVKTLERNWKTIRDEALAVMDHNTGLFIPEEENLREKGEWGQYTLWQQGTPSQSGAVGDLQCLREWEEGKVLIFDDSFEHEVWQDADSYRLIFIVDVWHPELTQYQRQTLSPI
;
A
#
# COMPACT_ATOMS: atom_id res chain seq x y z
N LYS A 1 -11.99 -29.28 15.56
CA LYS A 1 -10.96 -29.63 16.58
C LYS A 1 -10.17 -28.38 16.91
N LEU A 2 -9.98 -28.02 18.19
CA LEU A 2 -9.18 -26.85 18.58
C LEU A 2 -7.70 -27.13 18.26
N LYS A 3 -7.05 -26.27 17.45
CA LYS A 3 -5.59 -26.30 17.30
C LYS A 3 -4.97 -25.87 18.64
N GLU A 4 -4.10 -26.69 19.22
CA GLU A 4 -3.28 -26.25 20.36
C GLU A 4 -2.44 -25.04 19.94
N LYS A 5 -2.65 -23.88 20.58
CA LYS A 5 -1.74 -22.74 20.45
C LYS A 5 -0.43 -23.09 21.14
N ALA A 6 0.50 -23.70 20.38
CA ALA A 6 1.84 -24.03 20.83
C ALA A 6 2.46 -22.83 21.57
N LYS A 7 2.83 -23.04 22.84
CA LYS A 7 3.29 -21.97 23.73
C LYS A 7 4.55 -21.32 23.14
N LYS A 8 4.40 -20.15 22.51
CA LYS A 8 5.52 -19.41 21.87
C LYS A 8 6.67 -19.28 22.86
N LYS A 9 7.79 -19.92 22.52
CA LYS A 9 9.02 -19.98 23.33
C LYS A 9 9.55 -18.55 23.50
N LYS A 10 9.88 -18.14 24.74
CA LYS A 10 10.43 -16.79 24.99
C LYS A 10 11.74 -16.63 24.19
N PRO A 11 11.92 -15.55 23.41
CA PRO A 11 13.10 -15.37 22.58
C PRO A 11 14.37 -15.19 23.44
N LYS A 12 15.44 -15.87 23.06
CA LYS A 12 16.74 -15.88 23.76
C LYS A 12 17.58 -14.65 23.36
N LEU A 13 17.11 -13.45 23.70
CA LEU A 13 17.75 -12.18 23.32
C LEU A 13 19.08 -11.84 24.04
N PHE A 14 19.71 -12.80 24.72
CA PHE A 14 20.94 -12.60 25.49
C PHE A 14 21.92 -13.75 25.24
N ASN A 15 23.14 -13.44 24.78
CA ASN A 15 24.21 -14.44 24.61
C ASN A 15 24.87 -14.81 25.96
N LYS A 16 26.05 -15.44 25.96
CA LYS A 16 26.74 -15.82 27.22
C LYS A 16 27.20 -14.59 28.01
N PHE A 17 27.68 -13.55 27.33
CA PHE A 17 28.21 -12.32 27.94
C PHE A 17 27.13 -11.28 28.24
N ASP A 18 26.10 -11.12 27.39
CA ASP A 18 25.00 -10.19 27.66
C ASP A 18 24.28 -10.53 29.00
N LYS A 19 24.36 -11.80 29.43
CA LYS A 19 23.83 -12.27 30.72
C LYS A 19 24.59 -11.72 31.93
N THR A 20 25.86 -11.37 31.82
CA THR A 20 26.63 -10.83 32.96
C THR A 20 26.28 -9.37 33.24
N ILE A 21 25.87 -8.62 32.21
CA ILE A 21 25.41 -7.22 32.26
C ILE A 21 23.88 -7.10 32.14
N LYS A 22 23.17 -8.16 32.53
CA LYS A 22 21.72 -8.26 32.32
C LYS A 22 20.93 -7.27 33.18
N ALA A 23 21.40 -6.95 34.38
CA ALA A 23 20.70 -6.05 35.29
C ALA A 23 20.64 -4.63 34.72
N GLU A 24 21.75 -4.16 34.13
CA GLU A 24 21.88 -2.85 33.52
C GLU A 24 21.10 -2.76 32.21
N ILE A 25 21.14 -3.79 31.36
CA ILE A 25 20.31 -3.90 30.15
C ILE A 25 18.81 -3.88 30.51
N ASP A 26 18.38 -4.65 31.52
CA ASP A 26 16.98 -4.69 31.94
C ASP A 26 16.56 -3.35 32.60
N ALA A 27 17.48 -2.62 33.23
CA ALA A 27 17.22 -1.27 33.76
C ALA A 27 17.01 -0.24 32.64
N ALA A 28 17.87 -0.23 31.61
CA ALA A 28 17.69 0.63 30.43
C ALA A 28 16.40 0.28 29.66
N GLU A 29 16.09 -1.01 29.50
CA GLU A 29 14.83 -1.48 28.90
C GLU A 29 13.59 -1.08 29.74
N LYS A 30 13.74 -0.97 31.07
CA LYS A 30 12.68 -0.51 31.99
C LYS A 30 12.46 1.01 31.93
N LEU A 31 13.46 1.80 31.53
CA LEU A 31 13.27 3.22 31.18
C LEU A 31 12.50 3.32 29.85
N ARG A 32 12.94 2.56 28.83
CA ARG A 32 12.30 2.53 27.51
C ARG A 32 10.81 2.21 27.60
N LYS A 33 10.46 1.12 28.31
CA LYS A 33 9.07 0.69 28.57
C LYS A 33 8.25 1.60 29.48
N LYS A 34 8.82 2.70 29.99
CA LYS A 34 8.13 3.71 30.81
C LYS A 34 7.82 5.01 30.04
N GLY A 35 8.15 5.10 28.75
CA GLY A 35 8.06 6.37 28.02
C GLY A 35 9.12 7.39 28.50
N LYS A 36 10.33 6.90 28.78
CA LYS A 36 11.50 7.70 29.18
C LYS A 36 12.61 7.51 28.15
N GLU A 37 12.32 7.84 26.90
CA GLU A 37 13.13 7.50 25.72
C GLU A 37 14.52 8.13 25.81
N GLU A 38 14.61 9.39 26.23
CA GLU A 38 15.88 10.12 26.39
C GLU A 38 16.76 9.58 27.53
N GLU A 39 16.16 9.03 28.59
CA GLU A 39 16.91 8.35 29.67
C GLU A 39 17.34 6.95 29.21
N ALA A 40 16.48 6.24 28.49
CA ALA A 40 16.77 4.93 27.93
C ALA A 40 17.89 4.99 26.87
N LEU A 41 17.86 5.97 25.98
CA LEU A 41 18.88 6.18 24.95
C LEU A 41 20.23 6.45 25.61
N ARG A 42 20.33 7.42 26.52
CA ARG A 42 21.58 7.71 27.27
C ARG A 42 22.09 6.51 28.07
N ALA A 43 21.20 5.70 28.65
CA ALA A 43 21.57 4.47 29.35
C ALA A 43 22.13 3.41 28.38
N PHE A 44 21.49 3.20 27.22
CA PHE A 44 22.00 2.27 26.20
C PHE A 44 23.27 2.78 25.49
N GLU A 45 23.44 4.09 25.31
CA GLU A 45 24.69 4.69 24.83
C GLU A 45 25.84 4.45 25.82
N THR A 46 25.59 4.64 27.12
CA THR A 46 26.56 4.32 28.18
C THR A 46 26.94 2.83 28.17
N LEU A 47 25.96 1.93 28.01
CA LEU A 47 26.21 0.49 27.90
C LEU A 47 26.97 0.11 26.62
N VAL A 48 26.72 0.78 25.50
CA VAL A 48 27.46 0.58 24.24
C VAL A 48 28.87 1.16 24.32
N GLN A 49 29.10 2.24 25.08
CA GLN A 49 30.44 2.77 25.34
C GLN A 49 31.26 1.85 26.25
N GLN A 50 30.67 1.37 27.34
CA GLN A 50 31.33 0.45 28.29
C GLN A 50 31.55 -0.95 27.69
N TYR A 51 30.61 -1.42 26.86
CA TYR A 51 30.64 -2.77 26.29
C TYR A 51 30.34 -2.76 24.77
N PRO A 52 31.25 -2.24 23.91
CA PRO A 52 30.99 -2.03 22.48
C PRO A 52 30.59 -3.28 21.68
N GLN A 53 31.02 -4.46 22.17
CA GLN A 53 30.84 -5.79 21.57
C GLN A 53 29.66 -6.57 22.21
N ARG A 54 28.59 -5.88 22.65
CA ARG A 54 27.40 -6.51 23.24
C ARG A 54 26.17 -6.31 22.36
N PRO A 55 25.73 -7.34 21.63
CA PRO A 55 24.67 -7.18 20.63
C PRO A 55 23.33 -6.81 21.27
N ARG A 56 23.02 -7.32 22.48
CA ARG A 56 21.77 -6.91 23.16
C ARG A 56 21.78 -5.44 23.61
N ALA A 57 22.94 -4.90 23.98
CA ALA A 57 23.07 -3.47 24.31
C ALA A 57 22.94 -2.60 23.04
N ARG A 58 23.62 -2.96 21.95
CA ARG A 58 23.52 -2.27 20.64
C ARG A 58 22.09 -2.30 20.09
N TYR A 59 21.40 -3.44 20.17
CA TYR A 59 19.98 -3.55 19.83
C TYR A 59 19.10 -2.66 20.73
N GLY A 60 19.39 -2.56 22.03
CA GLY A 60 18.69 -1.66 22.95
C GLY A 60 18.84 -0.18 22.58
N LYS A 61 20.06 0.24 22.18
CA LYS A 61 20.29 1.59 21.63
C LYS A 61 19.45 1.81 20.37
N ALA A 62 19.47 0.89 19.42
CA ALA A 62 18.68 0.99 18.20
C ALA A 62 17.18 1.11 18.47
N GLN A 63 16.65 0.35 19.45
CA GLN A 63 15.25 0.48 19.88
C GLN A 63 14.95 1.85 20.53
N ALA A 64 15.86 2.39 21.34
CA ALA A 64 15.67 3.72 21.93
C ALA A 64 15.79 4.85 20.89
N GLU A 65 16.59 4.69 19.84
CA GLU A 65 16.61 5.60 18.69
C GLU A 65 15.33 5.51 17.85
N ASP A 66 14.77 4.31 17.67
CA ASP A 66 13.48 4.04 17.00
C ASP A 66 12.33 4.73 17.76
N ASP A 67 12.25 4.55 19.08
CA ASP A 67 11.26 5.20 19.93
C ASP A 67 11.42 6.74 19.95
N MET A 68 12.67 7.24 19.97
CA MET A 68 12.97 8.69 19.86
C MET A 68 12.58 9.24 18.48
N ALA A 69 12.74 8.46 17.41
CA ALA A 69 12.40 8.89 16.07
C ALA A 69 10.88 9.05 15.88
N GLU A 70 10.08 8.14 16.43
CA GLU A 70 8.62 8.27 16.48
C GLU A 70 8.21 9.49 17.33
N LYS A 71 8.80 9.65 18.53
CA LYS A 71 8.56 10.79 19.44
C LYS A 71 8.86 12.14 18.79
N MET A 72 9.96 12.24 18.05
CA MET A 72 10.40 13.46 17.36
C MET A 72 9.83 13.61 15.94
N ARG A 73 9.14 12.59 15.41
CA ARG A 73 8.79 12.46 13.98
C ARG A 73 9.98 12.72 13.04
N SER A 74 11.15 12.17 13.40
CA SER A 74 12.44 12.49 12.76
C SER A 74 12.98 11.34 11.91
N ASN A 75 12.96 11.53 10.59
CA ASN A 75 13.55 10.58 9.63
C ASN A 75 15.07 10.41 9.81
N ASP A 76 15.78 11.45 10.25
CA ASP A 76 17.22 11.37 10.55
C ASP A 76 17.50 10.50 11.78
N MET A 77 16.69 10.63 12.84
CA MET A 77 16.79 9.74 14.00
C MET A 77 16.45 8.30 13.61
N LEU A 78 15.43 8.10 12.76
CA LEU A 78 15.07 6.77 12.29
C LEU A 78 16.18 6.14 11.43
N GLN A 79 16.91 6.94 10.66
CA GLN A 79 18.07 6.48 9.91
C GLN A 79 19.26 6.12 10.82
N ARG A 80 19.42 6.77 11.98
CA ARG A 80 20.36 6.32 13.02
C ARG A 80 19.95 4.95 13.56
N ALA A 81 18.67 4.77 13.93
CA ALA A 81 18.15 3.48 14.37
C ALA A 81 18.41 2.35 13.35
N ILE A 82 18.12 2.58 12.05
CA ILE A 82 18.40 1.63 10.95
C ILE A 82 19.89 1.26 10.85
N ASN A 83 20.79 2.22 11.12
CA ASN A 83 22.23 1.97 11.15
C ASN A 83 22.65 1.20 12.41
N THR A 84 22.13 1.55 13.58
CA THR A 84 22.45 0.85 14.84
C THR A 84 21.87 -0.57 14.87
N TYR A 85 20.72 -0.83 14.22
CA TYR A 85 20.23 -2.19 13.99
C TYR A 85 21.18 -2.97 13.06
N ARG A 86 21.73 -2.34 12.01
CA ARG A 86 22.74 -2.98 11.16
C ARG A 86 23.96 -3.40 11.98
N GLU A 87 24.51 -2.48 12.79
CA GLU A 87 25.62 -2.76 13.69
C GLU A 87 25.30 -3.91 14.66
N ALA A 88 24.12 -3.90 15.28
CA ALA A 88 23.69 -4.97 16.20
C ALA A 88 23.61 -6.36 15.53
N ALA A 89 23.42 -6.42 14.21
CA ALA A 89 23.40 -7.65 13.39
C ALA A 89 24.76 -7.99 12.75
N GLU A 90 25.81 -7.21 13.00
CA GLU A 90 27.19 -7.41 12.52
C GLU A 90 28.17 -7.70 13.67
N LEU A 91 27.73 -7.59 14.93
CA LEU A 91 28.51 -7.94 16.13
C LEU A 91 28.71 -9.46 16.31
N PRO A 92 29.73 -9.90 17.06
CA PRO A 92 29.94 -11.31 17.40
C PRO A 92 28.91 -11.83 18.41
N ASP A 93 28.77 -13.16 18.48
CA ASP A 93 27.89 -13.88 19.41
C ASP A 93 26.41 -13.42 19.44
N VAL A 94 25.89 -12.84 18.35
CA VAL A 94 24.46 -12.49 18.24
C VAL A 94 23.63 -13.78 18.26
N THR A 95 22.65 -13.87 19.15
CA THR A 95 21.77 -15.05 19.19
C THR A 95 20.80 -15.06 17.99
N PRO A 96 20.38 -16.23 17.48
CA PRO A 96 19.47 -16.29 16.32
C PRO A 96 18.15 -15.49 16.53
N ASP A 97 17.57 -15.57 17.73
CA ASP A 97 16.36 -14.82 18.08
C ASP A 97 16.60 -13.29 18.07
N LEU A 98 17.78 -12.84 18.50
CA LEU A 98 18.17 -11.42 18.48
C LEU A 98 18.49 -10.94 17.07
N LEU A 99 19.18 -11.76 16.26
CA LEU A 99 19.50 -11.45 14.87
C LEU A 99 18.23 -11.27 14.04
N LYS A 100 17.25 -12.18 14.21
CA LYS A 100 15.93 -12.09 13.57
C LYS A 100 15.17 -10.83 13.97
N ALA A 101 15.07 -10.54 15.28
CA ALA A 101 14.38 -9.35 15.78
C ALA A 101 15.05 -8.04 15.32
N THR A 102 16.38 -8.01 15.26
CA THR A 102 17.19 -6.88 14.78
C THR A 102 16.95 -6.62 13.29
N LEU A 103 17.12 -7.64 12.44
CA LEU A 103 17.01 -7.47 10.99
C LEU A 103 15.56 -7.25 10.54
N LYS A 104 14.55 -7.88 11.17
CA LYS A 104 13.14 -7.65 10.80
C LYS A 104 12.74 -6.21 11.08
N ARG A 105 13.07 -5.68 12.28
CA ARG A 105 12.78 -4.28 12.61
C ARG A 105 13.54 -3.31 11.70
N ARG A 106 14.78 -3.62 11.32
CA ARG A 106 15.53 -2.86 10.31
C ARG A 106 14.78 -2.80 8.96
N ALA A 107 14.28 -3.94 8.47
CA ALA A 107 13.53 -4.02 7.22
C ALA A 107 12.20 -3.22 7.25
N GLU A 108 11.43 -3.33 8.35
CA GLU A 108 10.21 -2.54 8.60
C GLU A 108 10.47 -1.02 8.53
N ARG A 109 11.58 -0.57 9.15
CA ARG A 109 11.96 0.85 9.21
C ARG A 109 12.54 1.35 7.89
N GLN A 110 13.20 0.48 7.11
CA GLN A 110 13.62 0.79 5.74
C GLN A 110 12.41 0.95 4.81
N GLN A 111 11.38 0.11 4.92
CA GLN A 111 10.12 0.28 4.17
C GLN A 111 9.44 1.61 4.51
N PHE A 112 9.34 1.95 5.80
CA PHE A 112 8.76 3.23 6.26
C PHE A 112 9.46 4.47 5.68
N LEU A 113 10.79 4.44 5.51
CA LEU A 113 11.56 5.51 4.86
C LEU A 113 11.61 5.42 3.32
N GLY A 114 10.76 4.60 2.68
CA GLY A 114 10.75 4.40 1.23
C GLY A 114 11.99 3.67 0.67
N ARG A 115 12.87 3.14 1.52
CA ARG A 115 14.16 2.53 1.15
C ARG A 115 13.99 1.07 0.71
N MET A 116 13.03 0.80 -0.18
CA MET A 116 12.52 -0.54 -0.52
C MET A 116 13.63 -1.52 -0.93
N ARG A 117 14.55 -1.13 -1.83
CA ARG A 117 15.72 -1.97 -2.22
C ARG A 117 16.61 -2.36 -1.03
N GLY A 118 16.75 -1.47 -0.04
CA GLY A 118 17.51 -1.74 1.18
C GLY A 118 16.78 -2.66 2.17
N SER A 119 15.44 -2.64 2.16
CA SER A 119 14.62 -3.58 2.90
C SER A 119 14.65 -4.97 2.27
N LEU A 120 14.52 -5.06 0.93
CA LEU A 120 14.64 -6.31 0.17
C LEU A 120 15.94 -7.05 0.52
N ALA A 121 17.10 -6.40 0.38
CA ALA A 121 18.40 -6.99 0.74
C ALA A 121 18.53 -7.41 2.22
N THR A 122 17.69 -6.85 3.11
CA THR A 122 17.63 -7.24 4.52
C THR A 122 16.73 -8.45 4.73
N LEU A 123 15.65 -8.57 3.95
CA LEU A 123 14.72 -9.69 3.95
C LEU A 123 15.30 -10.93 3.25
N GLU A 124 16.06 -10.75 2.16
CA GLU A 124 16.85 -11.80 1.53
C GLU A 124 17.84 -12.42 2.52
N ARG A 125 18.62 -11.58 3.22
CA ARG A 125 19.54 -12.03 4.30
C ARG A 125 18.79 -12.73 5.44
N LEU A 126 17.59 -12.28 5.79
CA LEU A 126 16.74 -12.93 6.79
C LEU A 126 16.27 -14.32 6.35
N VAL A 127 15.78 -14.47 5.11
CA VAL A 127 15.34 -15.77 4.58
C VAL A 127 16.52 -16.73 4.42
N GLN A 128 17.69 -16.25 3.99
CA GLN A 128 18.93 -17.06 3.94
C GLN A 128 19.36 -17.58 5.33
N LEU A 129 19.20 -16.77 6.39
CA LEU A 129 19.53 -17.14 7.77
C LEU A 129 18.45 -18.03 8.45
N PHE A 130 17.22 -18.01 7.93
CA PHE A 130 16.05 -18.65 8.54
C PHE A 130 15.11 -19.24 7.48
N PRO A 131 15.57 -20.20 6.64
CA PRO A 131 14.84 -20.67 5.46
C PRO A 131 13.48 -21.33 5.77
N ASP A 132 13.33 -21.88 6.97
CA ASP A 132 12.08 -22.52 7.44
C ASP A 132 11.04 -21.52 7.96
N ASP A 133 11.39 -20.23 8.10
CA ASP A 133 10.47 -19.23 8.63
C ASP A 133 9.60 -18.61 7.52
N ILE A 134 8.45 -19.24 7.31
CA ILE A 134 7.42 -18.81 6.34
C ILE A 134 7.02 -17.34 6.52
N SER A 135 7.06 -16.79 7.75
CA SER A 135 6.71 -15.37 7.96
C SER A 135 7.73 -14.42 7.31
N LEU A 136 9.01 -14.80 7.27
CA LEU A 136 10.06 -14.02 6.60
C LEU A 136 9.99 -14.16 5.07
N LYS A 137 9.55 -15.31 4.55
CA LYS A 137 9.22 -15.45 3.12
C LYS A 137 8.03 -14.58 2.74
N ASN A 138 6.99 -14.55 3.58
CA ASN A 138 5.83 -13.66 3.36
C ASN A 138 6.22 -12.17 3.40
N ASP A 139 7.07 -11.76 4.36
CA ASP A 139 7.63 -10.39 4.39
C ASP A 139 8.44 -10.08 3.11
N LEU A 140 9.24 -11.03 2.61
CA LEU A 140 10.03 -10.88 1.39
C LEU A 140 9.14 -10.71 0.16
N GLY A 141 8.07 -11.49 0.02
CA GLY A 141 7.09 -11.35 -1.07
C GLY A 141 6.45 -9.94 -1.11
N VAL A 142 6.13 -9.37 0.05
CA VAL A 142 5.64 -7.99 0.15
C VAL A 142 6.70 -6.98 -0.30
N ALA A 143 7.99 -7.21 0.02
CA ALA A 143 9.07 -6.32 -0.41
C ALA A 143 9.32 -6.36 -1.94
N HIS A 144 9.07 -7.49 -2.61
CA HIS A 144 9.06 -7.54 -4.08
C HIS A 144 7.86 -6.76 -4.66
N LEU A 145 6.66 -6.90 -4.09
CA LEU A 145 5.47 -6.13 -4.51
C LEU A 145 5.67 -4.61 -4.34
N LEU A 146 6.27 -4.17 -3.23
CA LEU A 146 6.63 -2.76 -2.99
C LEU A 146 7.74 -2.23 -3.91
N LEU A 147 8.28 -3.06 -4.81
CA LEU A 147 9.23 -2.70 -5.86
C LEU A 147 8.65 -2.90 -7.27
N GLY A 148 7.38 -3.29 -7.41
CA GLY A 148 6.75 -3.67 -8.68
C GLY A 148 7.21 -5.01 -9.25
N ASP A 149 8.01 -5.78 -8.50
CA ASP A 149 8.53 -7.09 -8.92
C ASP A 149 7.50 -8.20 -8.66
N ASN A 150 6.39 -8.15 -9.40
CA ASN A 150 5.34 -9.17 -9.31
C ASN A 150 5.88 -10.58 -9.60
N LYS A 151 6.93 -10.72 -10.42
CA LYS A 151 7.56 -12.01 -10.78
C LYS A 151 8.33 -12.60 -9.60
N GLY A 152 9.15 -11.82 -8.93
CA GLY A 152 9.85 -12.22 -7.70
C GLY A 152 8.86 -12.54 -6.58
N ALA A 153 7.87 -11.67 -6.37
CA ALA A 153 6.80 -11.88 -5.39
C ALA A 153 6.05 -13.21 -5.63
N LYS A 154 5.67 -13.48 -6.89
CA LYS A 154 4.94 -14.69 -7.28
C LYS A 154 5.69 -15.94 -6.89
N LYS A 155 6.97 -16.04 -7.30
CA LYS A 155 7.83 -17.18 -6.98
C LYS A 155 7.95 -17.40 -5.47
N VAL A 156 8.09 -16.33 -4.68
CA VAL A 156 8.18 -16.42 -3.22
C VAL A 156 6.89 -16.98 -2.61
N TYR A 157 5.72 -16.57 -3.09
CA TYR A 157 4.45 -17.14 -2.63
C TYR A 157 4.19 -18.57 -3.15
N GLU A 158 4.65 -18.93 -4.34
CA GLU A 158 4.65 -20.32 -4.83
C GLU A 158 5.50 -21.24 -3.94
N GLU A 159 6.71 -20.80 -3.55
CA GLU A 159 7.55 -21.52 -2.58
C GLU A 159 6.89 -21.66 -1.19
N VAL A 160 6.13 -20.65 -0.75
CA VAL A 160 5.38 -20.72 0.52
C VAL A 160 4.19 -21.68 0.42
N LEU A 161 3.39 -21.58 -0.65
CA LEU A 161 2.19 -22.40 -0.83
C LEU A 161 2.53 -23.87 -1.11
N ALA A 162 3.69 -24.17 -1.71
CA ALA A 162 4.19 -25.54 -1.86
C ALA A 162 4.50 -26.23 -0.51
N VAL A 163 4.97 -25.47 0.49
CA VAL A 163 5.31 -26.00 1.83
C VAL A 163 4.14 -25.87 2.82
N SER A 164 3.30 -24.84 2.66
CA SER A 164 2.13 -24.58 3.48
C SER A 164 0.92 -24.16 2.63
N PRO A 165 0.22 -25.13 1.99
CA PRO A 165 -0.96 -24.87 1.15
C PRO A 165 -2.14 -24.23 1.89
N GLY A 166 -2.06 -24.11 3.22
CA GLY A 166 -3.06 -23.47 4.08
C GLY A 166 -2.70 -22.06 4.55
N ASN A 167 -1.59 -21.47 4.11
CA ASN A 167 -1.21 -20.12 4.54
C ASN A 167 -2.03 -19.05 3.80
N GLY A 168 -3.00 -18.46 4.51
CA GLY A 168 -3.94 -17.50 3.94
C GLY A 168 -3.27 -16.20 3.50
N PHE A 169 -2.21 -15.77 4.20
CA PHE A 169 -1.43 -14.59 3.82
C PHE A 169 -0.79 -14.76 2.44
N ALA A 170 -0.16 -15.92 2.16
CA ALA A 170 0.38 -16.21 0.84
C ALA A 170 -0.73 -16.35 -0.22
N LYS A 171 -1.91 -16.89 0.13
CA LYS A 171 -3.05 -16.99 -0.80
C LYS A 171 -3.56 -15.62 -1.25
N VAL A 172 -3.84 -14.67 -0.36
CA VAL A 172 -4.35 -13.35 -0.78
C VAL A 172 -3.35 -12.61 -1.67
N HIS A 173 -2.04 -12.69 -1.38
CA HIS A 173 -1.01 -12.05 -2.19
C HIS A 173 -0.79 -12.77 -3.53
N TYR A 174 -0.82 -14.10 -3.56
CA TYR A 174 -0.74 -14.87 -4.82
C TYR A 174 -1.95 -14.61 -5.72
N GLY A 175 -3.16 -14.60 -5.15
CA GLY A 175 -4.39 -14.24 -5.88
C GLY A 175 -4.36 -12.81 -6.42
N PHE A 176 -3.88 -11.84 -5.64
CA PHE A 176 -3.63 -10.47 -6.11
C PHE A 176 -2.69 -10.42 -7.32
N ILE A 177 -1.59 -11.20 -7.31
CA ILE A 177 -0.65 -11.27 -8.43
C ILE A 177 -1.27 -11.95 -9.66
N LEU A 178 -2.00 -13.06 -9.48
CA LEU A 178 -2.74 -13.69 -10.59
C LEU A 178 -3.70 -12.70 -11.24
N LYS A 179 -4.39 -11.88 -10.43
CA LYS A 179 -5.30 -10.85 -10.94
C LYS A 179 -4.57 -9.75 -11.72
N SER A 180 -3.40 -9.29 -11.28
CA SER A 180 -2.60 -8.29 -12.02
C SER A 180 -1.91 -8.86 -13.27
N GLU A 181 -1.73 -10.19 -13.36
CA GLU A 181 -1.42 -10.92 -14.59
C GLU A 181 -2.66 -11.16 -15.49
N ASN A 182 -3.80 -10.52 -15.19
CA ASN A 182 -5.12 -10.70 -15.83
C ASN A 182 -5.69 -12.14 -15.80
N LYS A 183 -5.18 -13.00 -14.90
CA LYS A 183 -5.69 -14.37 -14.68
C LYS A 183 -6.88 -14.36 -13.73
N ILE A 184 -7.93 -13.63 -14.13
CA ILE A 184 -9.08 -13.28 -13.27
C ILE A 184 -9.69 -14.52 -12.60
N ALA A 185 -10.10 -15.53 -13.37
CA ALA A 185 -10.72 -16.74 -12.84
C ALA A 185 -9.78 -17.56 -11.93
N GLU A 186 -8.47 -17.55 -12.17
CA GLU A 186 -7.48 -18.22 -11.31
C GLU A 186 -7.30 -17.48 -9.97
N SER A 187 -7.45 -16.16 -9.94
CA SER A 187 -7.25 -15.34 -8.73
C SER A 187 -8.30 -15.55 -7.64
N ILE A 188 -9.56 -15.79 -8.05
CA ILE A 188 -10.74 -15.86 -7.19
C ILE A 188 -10.59 -16.86 -6.02
N PRO A 189 -10.25 -18.15 -6.22
CA PRO A 189 -10.13 -19.10 -5.11
C PRO A 189 -9.03 -18.71 -4.11
N TYR A 190 -7.89 -18.18 -4.58
CA TYR A 190 -6.80 -17.75 -3.71
C TYR A 190 -7.16 -16.51 -2.88
N LEU A 191 -7.79 -15.50 -3.50
CA LEU A 191 -8.30 -14.33 -2.77
C LEU A 191 -9.36 -14.74 -1.73
N ARG A 192 -10.34 -15.58 -2.14
CA ARG A 192 -11.45 -16.07 -1.30
C ARG A 192 -10.93 -16.87 -0.10
N GLU A 193 -10.21 -17.97 -0.33
CA GLU A 193 -9.67 -18.83 0.75
C GLU A 193 -8.66 -18.10 1.64
N GLY A 194 -7.94 -17.12 1.08
CA GLY A 194 -7.03 -16.26 1.83
C GLY A 194 -7.77 -15.35 2.81
N LEU A 195 -8.83 -14.68 2.37
CA LEU A 195 -9.70 -13.86 3.22
C LEU A 195 -10.42 -14.69 4.30
N GLU A 196 -10.99 -15.84 3.91
CA GLU A 196 -11.70 -16.76 4.80
C GLU A 196 -10.81 -17.35 5.91
N SER A 197 -9.48 -17.42 5.69
CA SER A 197 -8.53 -17.95 6.68
C SER A 197 -8.48 -17.17 8.00
N GLY A 198 -8.77 -15.86 7.97
CA GLY A 198 -8.58 -14.95 9.10
C GLY A 198 -7.15 -14.86 9.64
N GLU A 199 -6.12 -15.19 8.84
CA GLU A 199 -4.73 -15.03 9.26
C GLU A 199 -4.32 -13.54 9.35
N PRO A 200 -3.41 -13.16 10.27
CA PRO A 200 -2.99 -11.76 10.40
C PRO A 200 -2.40 -11.22 9.09
N GLY A 201 -3.00 -10.15 8.55
CA GLY A 201 -2.62 -9.54 7.28
C GLY A 201 -3.40 -10.04 6.05
N THR A 202 -4.43 -10.89 6.20
CA THR A 202 -5.39 -11.14 5.11
C THR A 202 -6.59 -10.20 5.13
N ASP A 203 -6.92 -9.64 6.29
CA ASP A 203 -8.05 -8.71 6.47
C ASP A 203 -7.66 -7.28 6.06
N ASP A 204 -7.61 -7.04 4.74
CA ASP A 204 -7.16 -5.80 4.12
C ASP A 204 -8.05 -5.45 2.92
N GLY A 205 -8.49 -4.19 2.84
CA GLY A 205 -9.42 -3.69 1.83
C GLY A 205 -9.03 -3.98 0.37
N ARG A 206 -7.72 -4.06 0.07
CA ARG A 206 -7.22 -4.40 -1.28
C ARG A 206 -7.70 -5.78 -1.73
N PHE A 207 -7.72 -6.76 -0.84
CA PHE A 207 -8.12 -8.12 -1.19
C PHE A 207 -9.64 -8.25 -1.34
N TYR A 208 -10.44 -7.51 -0.56
CA TYR A 208 -11.89 -7.41 -0.78
C TYR A 208 -12.20 -6.73 -2.13
N PHE A 209 -11.50 -5.64 -2.44
CA PHE A 209 -11.70 -4.87 -3.67
C PHE A 209 -11.42 -5.74 -4.89
N HIS A 210 -10.24 -6.37 -4.91
CA HIS A 210 -9.80 -7.22 -6.01
C HIS A 210 -10.55 -8.54 -6.12
N LEU A 211 -11.07 -9.12 -5.03
CA LEU A 211 -11.96 -10.28 -5.09
C LEU A 211 -13.30 -9.89 -5.73
N GLY A 212 -13.92 -8.80 -5.29
CA GLY A 212 -15.20 -8.36 -5.85
C GLY A 212 -15.09 -8.00 -7.34
N ASP A 213 -14.06 -7.26 -7.75
CA ASP A 213 -13.83 -6.92 -9.16
C ASP A 213 -13.52 -8.17 -10.01
N ALA A 214 -12.75 -9.13 -9.48
CA ALA A 214 -12.54 -10.41 -10.15
C ALA A 214 -13.85 -11.22 -10.30
N LEU A 215 -14.77 -11.13 -9.35
CA LEU A 215 -16.09 -11.77 -9.40
C LEU A 215 -17.03 -11.07 -10.39
N GLN A 216 -17.09 -9.73 -10.41
CA GLN A 216 -17.86 -8.96 -11.39
C GLN A 216 -17.42 -9.30 -12.83
N ARG A 217 -16.11 -9.32 -13.09
CA ARG A 217 -15.51 -9.67 -14.40
C ARG A 217 -15.78 -11.10 -14.89
N VAL A 218 -16.30 -12.00 -14.05
CA VAL A 218 -16.74 -13.35 -14.46
C VAL A 218 -18.26 -13.54 -14.33
N GLY A 219 -19.02 -12.47 -14.03
CA GLY A 219 -20.47 -12.51 -13.85
C GLY A 219 -20.94 -13.17 -12.54
N ASP A 220 -20.07 -13.32 -11.54
CA ASP A 220 -20.44 -13.85 -10.22
C ASP A 220 -20.99 -12.73 -9.33
N ASN A 221 -22.33 -12.70 -9.21
CA ASN A 221 -23.07 -11.73 -8.40
C ASN A 221 -22.70 -11.74 -6.90
N SER A 222 -21.98 -12.75 -6.39
CA SER A 222 -21.48 -12.74 -5.00
C SER A 222 -20.39 -11.70 -4.75
N ALA A 223 -19.93 -10.96 -5.77
CA ALA A 223 -19.07 -9.79 -5.62
C ALA A 223 -19.56 -8.80 -4.54
N TYR A 224 -20.85 -8.49 -4.53
CA TYR A 224 -21.42 -7.52 -3.58
C TYR A 224 -21.48 -8.05 -2.14
N ASP A 225 -21.51 -9.38 -1.92
CA ASP A 225 -21.37 -9.95 -0.58
C ASP A 225 -19.97 -9.67 0.00
N TRP A 226 -18.93 -9.67 -0.84
CA TRP A 226 -17.56 -9.33 -0.45
C TRP A 226 -17.36 -7.83 -0.24
N TYR A 227 -18.03 -6.98 -1.02
CA TYR A 227 -18.04 -5.53 -0.79
C TYR A 227 -18.79 -5.15 0.50
N GLU A 228 -19.95 -5.75 0.76
CA GLU A 228 -20.70 -5.60 2.01
C GLU A 228 -19.93 -6.12 3.22
N LEU A 229 -19.18 -7.23 3.09
CA LEU A 229 -18.28 -7.72 4.13
C LEU A 229 -17.09 -6.78 4.36
N GLY A 230 -16.51 -6.23 3.29
CA GLY A 230 -15.42 -5.23 3.37
C GLY A 230 -15.87 -3.96 4.07
N HIS A 231 -17.05 -3.43 3.71
CA HIS A 231 -17.69 -2.29 4.38
C HIS A 231 -17.96 -2.58 5.87
N LYS A 232 -18.55 -3.74 6.20
CA LYS A 232 -18.80 -4.17 7.59
C LYS A 232 -17.54 -4.31 8.46
N ARG A 233 -16.35 -4.45 7.85
CA ARG A 233 -15.06 -4.44 8.55
C ARG A 233 -14.36 -3.08 8.56
N GLY A 234 -14.96 -2.06 7.94
CA GLY A 234 -14.43 -0.70 7.88
C GLY A 234 -13.41 -0.46 6.77
N HIS A 235 -13.28 -1.37 5.79
CA HIS A 235 -12.37 -1.21 4.65
C HIS A 235 -12.91 -0.27 3.56
N PHE A 236 -14.23 -0.12 3.46
CA PHE A 236 -14.91 0.73 2.47
C PHE A 236 -15.90 1.68 3.14
N ALA A 237 -16.06 2.88 2.59
CA ALA A 237 -17.00 3.87 3.10
C ALA A 237 -18.47 3.43 2.93
N SER A 238 -18.77 2.71 1.85
CA SER A 238 -20.01 1.95 1.65
C SER A 238 -19.77 0.75 0.72
N VAL A 239 -20.81 -0.04 0.43
CA VAL A 239 -20.75 -1.04 -0.65
C VAL A 239 -20.31 -0.40 -1.97
N TRP A 240 -20.83 0.79 -2.28
CA TRP A 240 -20.61 1.49 -3.55
C TRP A 240 -19.33 2.33 -3.56
N GLN A 241 -18.92 2.90 -2.43
CA GLN A 241 -17.77 3.80 -2.34
C GLN A 241 -16.56 3.07 -1.74
N ARG A 242 -15.63 2.66 -2.62
CA ARG A 242 -14.60 1.63 -2.33
C ARG A 242 -13.15 2.09 -2.53
N SER A 243 -12.93 3.38 -2.75
CA SER A 243 -11.60 3.99 -2.65
C SER A 243 -10.91 3.62 -1.32
N LEU A 244 -9.59 3.43 -1.35
CA LEU A 244 -8.80 2.98 -0.19
C LEU A 244 -7.96 4.10 0.46
N TYR A 245 -7.88 5.28 -0.18
CA TYR A 245 -7.02 6.40 0.23
C TYR A 245 -7.88 7.61 0.62
N ASN A 246 -8.60 7.49 1.74
CA ASN A 246 -9.73 8.37 2.06
C ASN A 246 -9.41 9.42 3.12
N VAL A 247 -10.07 10.58 3.01
CA VAL A 247 -10.23 11.54 4.13
C VAL A 247 -11.61 11.34 4.74
N ASN A 248 -11.67 10.87 5.98
CA ASN A 248 -12.93 10.58 6.66
C ASN A 248 -13.74 11.86 6.91
N GLY A 249 -15.05 11.79 6.66
CA GLY A 249 -16.00 12.87 6.95
C GLY A 249 -16.30 13.84 5.80
N LEU A 250 -15.71 13.62 4.61
CA LEU A 250 -16.14 14.31 3.39
C LEU A 250 -17.55 13.85 2.97
N LYS A 251 -18.38 14.78 2.46
CA LYS A 251 -19.70 14.51 1.90
C LYS A 251 -19.61 13.58 0.67
N ALA A 252 -19.94 12.31 0.84
CA ALA A 252 -20.00 11.34 -0.25
C ALA A 252 -21.34 11.38 -1.01
N GLN A 253 -21.31 11.58 -2.32
CA GLN A 253 -22.45 11.33 -3.22
C GLN A 253 -21.94 11.12 -4.67
N PRO A 254 -22.53 10.22 -5.46
CA PRO A 254 -21.98 9.85 -6.77
C PRO A 254 -22.10 10.95 -7.84
N TRP A 255 -23.07 11.87 -7.72
CA TRP A 255 -23.32 12.94 -8.70
C TRP A 255 -23.37 14.30 -8.04
N TRP A 256 -22.79 15.31 -8.68
CA TRP A 256 -22.70 16.67 -8.15
C TRP A 256 -23.17 17.71 -9.17
N THR A 257 -23.85 18.75 -8.69
CA THR A 257 -24.07 19.96 -9.50
C THR A 257 -22.90 20.93 -9.38
N PRO A 258 -22.63 21.78 -10.40
CA PRO A 258 -21.62 22.84 -10.32
C PRO A 258 -21.78 23.79 -9.11
N LYS A 259 -23.00 23.90 -8.57
CA LYS A 259 -23.31 24.72 -7.40
C LYS A 259 -22.89 24.05 -6.09
N GLU A 260 -23.02 22.74 -5.97
CA GLU A 260 -22.62 22.00 -4.76
C GLU A 260 -21.11 21.88 -4.61
N THR A 261 -20.37 21.81 -5.72
CA THR A 261 -18.90 21.79 -5.70
C THR A 261 -18.29 23.18 -5.49
N GLY A 262 -19.07 24.25 -5.67
CA GLY A 262 -18.61 25.64 -5.63
C GLY A 262 -17.79 26.07 -6.85
N TYR A 263 -17.25 25.14 -7.65
CA TYR A 263 -16.40 25.40 -8.83
C TYR A 263 -17.16 25.95 -10.05
N THR A 264 -18.22 26.74 -9.84
CA THR A 264 -19.10 27.22 -10.91
C THR A 264 -18.37 28.02 -11.99
N ASP A 265 -17.29 28.75 -11.66
CA ASP A 265 -16.54 29.54 -12.62
C ASP A 265 -15.55 28.72 -13.45
N LEU A 266 -15.03 27.60 -12.92
CA LEU A 266 -14.30 26.60 -13.71
C LEU A 266 -15.25 25.97 -14.73
N VAL A 267 -16.42 25.50 -14.28
CA VAL A 267 -17.44 24.90 -15.16
C VAL A 267 -17.87 25.88 -16.25
N LYS A 268 -18.22 27.14 -15.92
CA LYS A 268 -18.54 28.18 -16.91
C LYS A 268 -17.38 28.42 -17.89
N THR A 269 -16.13 28.26 -17.47
CA THR A 269 -14.96 28.47 -18.34
C THR A 269 -14.80 27.30 -19.31
N LEU A 270 -14.98 26.06 -18.85
CA LEU A 270 -15.01 24.87 -19.72
C LEU A 270 -16.17 24.94 -20.72
N GLU A 271 -17.41 25.15 -20.25
CA GLU A 271 -18.61 25.24 -21.11
C GLU A 271 -18.58 26.43 -22.11
N ARG A 272 -17.82 27.50 -21.83
CA ARG A 272 -17.65 28.63 -22.77
C ARG A 272 -16.62 28.36 -23.85
N ASN A 273 -15.57 27.58 -23.54
CA ASN A 273 -14.42 27.37 -24.42
C ASN A 273 -14.33 25.94 -24.98
N TRP A 274 -15.38 25.12 -24.81
CA TRP A 274 -15.38 23.70 -25.17
C TRP A 274 -14.98 23.42 -26.63
N LYS A 275 -15.33 24.31 -27.56
CA LYS A 275 -14.93 24.18 -28.97
C LYS A 275 -13.42 24.31 -29.14
N THR A 276 -12.79 25.29 -28.49
CA THR A 276 -11.33 25.45 -28.50
C THR A 276 -10.64 24.20 -27.91
N ILE A 277 -11.12 23.71 -26.77
CA ILE A 277 -10.59 22.51 -26.11
C ILE A 277 -10.71 21.28 -27.03
N ARG A 278 -11.87 21.10 -27.67
CA ARG A 278 -12.12 20.03 -28.64
C ARG A 278 -11.21 20.17 -29.86
N ASP A 279 -11.13 21.36 -30.46
CA ASP A 279 -10.42 21.58 -31.72
C ASP A 279 -8.90 21.44 -31.54
N GLU A 280 -8.35 21.82 -30.38
CA GLU A 280 -6.98 21.51 -29.97
C GLU A 280 -6.75 19.98 -29.79
N ALA A 281 -7.66 19.28 -29.11
CA ALA A 281 -7.56 17.84 -28.91
C ALA A 281 -7.67 17.04 -30.22
N LEU A 282 -8.55 17.44 -31.13
CA LEU A 282 -8.68 16.84 -32.46
C LEU A 282 -7.41 17.06 -33.29
N ALA A 283 -6.79 18.25 -33.25
CA ALA A 283 -5.52 18.48 -33.93
C ALA A 283 -4.38 17.58 -33.41
N VAL A 284 -4.40 17.18 -32.13
CA VAL A 284 -3.45 16.20 -31.56
C VAL A 284 -3.74 14.76 -32.03
N MET A 285 -5.02 14.41 -32.24
CA MET A 285 -5.45 13.12 -32.79
C MET A 285 -5.14 12.99 -34.28
N ASP A 286 -5.58 13.95 -35.10
CA ASP A 286 -5.48 13.95 -36.57
C ASP A 286 -4.04 13.83 -37.09
N HIS A 287 -3.07 14.26 -36.28
CA HIS A 287 -1.63 14.18 -36.59
C HIS A 287 -0.96 12.85 -36.21
N ASN A 288 -1.71 11.85 -35.69
CA ASN A 288 -1.19 10.53 -35.31
C ASN A 288 0.07 10.60 -34.42
N THR A 289 0.05 11.55 -33.48
CA THR A 289 1.24 12.03 -32.74
C THR A 289 1.84 11.04 -31.75
N GLY A 290 1.15 9.93 -31.46
CA GLY A 290 1.49 9.01 -30.38
C GLY A 290 1.24 9.56 -28.96
N LEU A 291 0.65 10.77 -28.85
CA LEU A 291 0.38 11.41 -27.55
C LEU A 291 -0.90 10.88 -26.88
N PHE A 292 -1.80 10.26 -27.64
CA PHE A 292 -2.87 9.43 -27.08
C PHE A 292 -2.31 8.04 -26.79
N ILE A 293 -2.05 7.76 -25.51
CA ILE A 293 -1.55 6.46 -25.05
C ILE A 293 -2.76 5.57 -24.71
N PRO A 294 -2.78 4.27 -25.10
CA PRO A 294 -3.81 3.34 -24.67
C PRO A 294 -3.96 3.28 -23.14
N GLU A 295 -5.14 2.92 -22.65
CA GLU A 295 -5.33 2.62 -21.23
C GLU A 295 -4.61 1.31 -20.84
N GLU A 296 -3.77 1.35 -19.80
CA GLU A 296 -2.92 0.21 -19.37
C GLU A 296 -3.29 -0.36 -17.98
N GLU A 297 -4.33 0.16 -17.32
CA GLU A 297 -4.74 -0.22 -15.97
C GLU A 297 -5.61 -1.50 -15.92
N ASN A 298 -5.85 -2.12 -17.09
CA ASN A 298 -6.66 -3.31 -17.30
C ASN A 298 -8.14 -3.08 -16.89
N LEU A 299 -8.68 -1.89 -17.18
CA LEU A 299 -10.06 -1.50 -16.91
C LEU A 299 -11.02 -1.99 -18.01
N ARG A 300 -10.56 -2.10 -19.27
CA ARG A 300 -11.38 -2.57 -20.40
C ARG A 300 -11.72 -4.07 -20.36
N GLU A 301 -12.97 -4.39 -20.70
CA GLU A 301 -13.36 -5.71 -21.21
C GLU A 301 -12.94 -5.89 -22.68
N LYS A 302 -13.19 -4.88 -23.52
CA LYS A 302 -13.03 -4.89 -24.97
C LYS A 302 -12.93 -3.47 -25.54
N GLY A 303 -12.53 -3.36 -26.80
CA GLY A 303 -12.51 -2.09 -27.55
C GLY A 303 -11.26 -1.23 -27.33
N GLU A 304 -11.22 -0.09 -28.01
CA GLU A 304 -10.11 0.86 -27.98
C GLU A 304 -10.42 2.04 -27.05
N TRP A 305 -9.53 2.27 -26.09
CA TRP A 305 -9.53 3.46 -25.24
C TRP A 305 -8.08 3.92 -25.09
N GLY A 306 -7.85 5.22 -25.29
CA GLY A 306 -6.60 5.89 -25.01
C GLY A 306 -6.86 7.35 -24.59
N GLN A 307 -5.82 7.99 -24.08
CA GLN A 307 -5.90 9.27 -23.38
C GLN A 307 -4.67 10.14 -23.62
N TYR A 308 -4.86 11.46 -23.62
CA TYR A 308 -3.80 12.46 -23.67
C TYR A 308 -3.91 13.39 -22.46
N THR A 309 -2.94 13.31 -21.55
CA THR A 309 -3.03 13.97 -20.24
C THR A 309 -2.10 15.17 -20.12
N LEU A 310 -2.69 16.30 -19.73
CA LEU A 310 -2.01 17.59 -19.57
C LEU A 310 -1.40 17.79 -18.16
N TRP A 311 -2.00 17.19 -17.13
CA TRP A 311 -1.54 17.28 -15.73
C TRP A 311 -1.72 15.94 -15.01
N GLN A 312 -0.75 15.56 -14.18
CA GLN A 312 -0.80 14.38 -13.31
C GLN A 312 -0.16 14.74 -11.96
N GLN A 313 -0.77 14.30 -10.85
CA GLN A 313 -0.30 14.58 -9.48
C GLN A 313 0.01 16.07 -9.20
N GLY A 314 -0.73 16.99 -9.85
CA GLY A 314 -0.54 18.44 -9.74
C GLY A 314 0.64 19.02 -10.53
N THR A 315 1.36 18.21 -11.31
CA THR A 315 2.44 18.66 -12.21
C THR A 315 2.01 18.59 -13.68
N PRO A 316 2.49 19.51 -14.56
CA PRO A 316 2.26 19.39 -16.00
C PRO A 316 2.86 18.08 -16.52
N SER A 317 2.05 17.24 -17.15
CA SER A 317 2.40 15.85 -17.45
C SER A 317 2.93 15.65 -18.87
N GLN A 318 3.59 14.51 -19.06
CA GLN A 318 3.51 13.74 -20.31
C GLN A 318 2.81 12.41 -19.98
N SER A 319 1.47 12.36 -20.11
CA SER A 319 0.52 11.20 -20.08
C SER A 319 -0.01 10.59 -18.73
N GLY A 320 -1.27 10.08 -18.73
CA GLY A 320 -2.06 9.32 -17.69
C GLY A 320 -2.74 10.12 -16.55
N ALA A 321 -3.97 9.89 -16.02
CA ALA A 321 -5.19 9.03 -16.28
C ALA A 321 -6.44 9.67 -15.52
N VAL A 322 -7.70 9.21 -15.25
CA VAL A 322 -8.58 7.97 -15.39
C VAL A 322 -10.10 8.41 -15.58
N GLY A 323 -11.18 7.64 -15.23
CA GLY A 323 -12.62 8.09 -15.18
C GLY A 323 -13.77 7.00 -15.12
N ASP A 324 -15.06 7.34 -14.80
CA ASP A 324 -15.99 6.52 -13.92
C ASP A 324 -17.48 6.07 -14.33
N LEU A 325 -18.24 5.28 -13.47
CA LEU A 325 -19.70 4.78 -13.53
C LEU A 325 -20.67 5.94 -13.03
N GLN A 326 -21.77 5.72 -12.26
CA GLN A 326 -23.09 5.28 -12.76
C GLN A 326 -24.18 6.24 -12.33
N CYS A 327 -24.89 6.66 -13.36
CA CYS A 327 -26.32 6.70 -13.53
C CYS A 327 -26.44 6.72 -15.06
N LEU A 328 -27.41 6.09 -15.71
CA LEU A 328 -27.44 6.15 -17.17
C LEU A 328 -27.65 7.61 -17.60
N ARG A 329 -26.56 8.23 -18.05
CA ARG A 329 -26.42 9.64 -18.40
C ARG A 329 -25.58 9.71 -19.65
N GLU A 330 -26.02 10.55 -20.56
CA GLU A 330 -25.33 10.80 -21.82
C GLU A 330 -24.48 12.08 -21.67
N TRP A 331 -23.35 12.13 -22.37
CA TRP A 331 -22.53 13.33 -22.46
C TRP A 331 -23.12 14.25 -23.54
N GLU A 332 -23.50 15.46 -23.18
CA GLU A 332 -23.92 16.51 -24.12
C GLU A 332 -22.70 17.34 -24.59
N GLU A 333 -22.61 17.66 -25.89
CA GLU A 333 -21.54 18.52 -26.41
C GLU A 333 -21.52 19.89 -25.73
N GLY A 334 -20.35 20.25 -25.17
CA GLY A 334 -20.17 21.52 -24.47
C GLY A 334 -20.81 21.61 -23.09
N LYS A 335 -21.18 20.47 -22.47
CA LYS A 335 -21.63 20.37 -21.09
C LYS A 335 -20.61 19.70 -20.18
N VAL A 336 -20.69 20.00 -18.90
CA VAL A 336 -19.89 19.34 -17.85
C VAL A 336 -20.79 18.45 -16.99
N LEU A 337 -20.47 17.15 -16.96
CA LEU A 337 -20.92 16.24 -15.90
C LEU A 337 -19.93 16.30 -14.73
N ILE A 338 -20.42 16.18 -13.49
CA ILE A 338 -19.57 16.11 -12.29
C ILE A 338 -20.07 14.98 -11.39
N PHE A 339 -19.12 14.19 -10.92
CA PHE A 339 -19.30 12.93 -10.22
C PHE A 339 -18.11 12.68 -9.28
N ASP A 340 -18.25 11.69 -8.40
CA ASP A 340 -17.28 11.34 -7.36
C ASP A 340 -16.64 9.98 -7.72
N ASP A 341 -15.36 10.01 -8.09
CA ASP A 341 -14.58 8.89 -8.64
C ASP A 341 -14.19 7.82 -7.60
N SER A 342 -14.65 7.99 -6.35
CA SER A 342 -14.51 7.01 -5.29
C SER A 342 -15.62 5.96 -5.24
N PHE A 343 -16.70 6.18 -5.99
CA PHE A 343 -17.78 5.22 -6.19
C PHE A 343 -17.37 4.16 -7.25
N GLU A 344 -18.02 2.99 -7.25
CA GLU A 344 -17.85 1.93 -8.27
C GLU A 344 -17.91 2.53 -9.70
N HIS A 345 -17.10 2.06 -10.67
CA HIS A 345 -16.93 2.77 -11.97
C HIS A 345 -16.88 1.99 -13.34
N GLU A 346 -17.64 2.40 -14.40
CA GLU A 346 -17.87 1.70 -15.74
C GLU A 346 -18.46 2.63 -16.80
N VAL A 347 -18.08 2.42 -18.06
CA VAL A 347 -18.52 3.20 -19.23
C VAL A 347 -18.73 2.29 -20.45
N TRP A 348 -19.85 2.47 -21.17
CA TRP A 348 -20.10 1.83 -22.47
C TRP A 348 -19.89 2.80 -23.65
N GLN A 349 -19.67 2.23 -24.83
CA GLN A 349 -19.73 2.91 -26.13
C GLN A 349 -20.14 1.85 -27.17
N ASP A 350 -21.27 2.08 -27.84
CA ASP A 350 -21.83 1.21 -28.87
C ASP A 350 -22.23 2.01 -30.12
N ALA A 351 -21.44 3.04 -30.49
CA ALA A 351 -21.76 3.98 -31.57
C ALA A 351 -20.70 3.95 -32.68
N ASP A 352 -21.14 4.10 -33.93
CA ASP A 352 -20.33 3.97 -35.16
C ASP A 352 -19.21 5.03 -35.33
N SER A 353 -19.02 5.92 -34.35
CA SER A 353 -18.01 7.00 -34.35
C SER A 353 -17.41 7.21 -32.96
N TYR A 354 -16.14 7.61 -32.91
CA TYR A 354 -15.42 7.87 -31.65
C TYR A 354 -16.16 8.85 -30.72
N ARG A 355 -15.97 8.69 -29.40
CA ARG A 355 -16.39 9.65 -28.37
C ARG A 355 -15.15 10.28 -27.74
N LEU A 356 -15.06 11.60 -27.77
CA LEU A 356 -14.01 12.39 -27.12
C LEU A 356 -14.61 13.17 -25.94
N ILE A 357 -13.96 13.12 -24.78
CA ILE A 357 -14.31 13.89 -23.57
C ILE A 357 -13.05 14.55 -23.00
N PHE A 358 -13.23 15.57 -22.16
CA PHE A 358 -12.15 16.24 -21.44
C PHE A 358 -12.38 16.10 -19.92
N ILE A 359 -11.44 15.46 -19.24
CA ILE A 359 -11.51 15.12 -17.81
C ILE A 359 -10.70 16.17 -17.04
N VAL A 360 -11.25 16.66 -15.92
CA VAL A 360 -10.67 17.73 -15.10
C VAL A 360 -10.93 17.45 -13.62
N ASP A 361 -9.95 16.85 -12.97
CA ASP A 361 -10.05 16.51 -11.55
C ASP A 361 -9.97 17.76 -10.69
N VAL A 362 -10.74 17.76 -9.59
CA VAL A 362 -10.74 18.86 -8.62
C VAL A 362 -10.67 18.30 -7.21
N TRP A 363 -9.91 18.98 -6.34
CA TRP A 363 -9.94 18.70 -4.90
C TRP A 363 -11.39 18.77 -4.39
N HIS A 364 -11.84 17.70 -3.71
CA HIS A 364 -13.15 17.65 -3.06
C HIS A 364 -13.42 18.95 -2.27
N PRO A 365 -14.60 19.59 -2.44
CA PRO A 365 -14.83 20.98 -2.01
C PRO A 365 -14.56 21.21 -0.52
N GLU A 366 -14.86 20.24 0.34
CA GLU A 366 -14.72 20.32 1.79
C GLU A 366 -13.27 20.11 2.30
N LEU A 367 -12.32 19.72 1.44
CA LEU A 367 -10.90 19.63 1.83
C LEU A 367 -10.33 21.02 2.11
N THR A 368 -9.81 21.23 3.31
CA THR A 368 -9.14 22.47 3.70
C THR A 368 -7.86 22.71 2.90
N GLN A 369 -7.44 23.97 2.78
CA GLN A 369 -6.17 24.33 2.13
C GLN A 369 -4.97 23.57 2.72
N TYR A 370 -4.96 23.33 4.04
CA TYR A 370 -3.91 22.55 4.71
C TYR A 370 -3.89 21.08 4.24
N GLN A 371 -5.05 20.43 4.13
CA GLN A 371 -5.12 19.06 3.60
C GLN A 371 -4.65 18.99 2.14
N ARG A 372 -5.10 19.91 1.27
CA ARG A 372 -4.66 20.01 -0.14
C ARG A 372 -3.15 20.25 -0.31
N GLN A 373 -2.45 20.66 0.75
CA GLN A 373 -1.00 20.90 0.80
C GLN A 373 -0.21 19.80 1.53
N THR A 374 -0.87 18.84 2.18
CA THR A 374 -0.22 17.84 3.05
C THR A 374 -0.66 16.40 2.81
N LEU A 375 -1.74 16.17 2.07
CA LEU A 375 -2.04 14.86 1.48
C LEU A 375 -0.91 14.47 0.52
N SER A 376 -0.55 13.18 0.51
CA SER A 376 0.41 12.66 -0.47
C SER A 376 -0.26 12.53 -1.84
N PRO A 377 0.48 12.71 -2.95
CA PRO A 377 0.02 12.28 -4.26
C PRO A 377 -0.33 10.78 -4.26
N ILE A 378 -1.26 10.42 -5.14
CA ILE A 378 -1.68 9.05 -5.47
C ILE A 378 -1.21 8.79 -6.91
#